data_AF-A0A4R4UYF9-F1
#
_entry.id   AF-A0A4R4UYF9-F1
#
_cell.length_a   1.000
_cell.length_b   1.000
_cell.length_c   1.000
_cell.angle_alpha   90.00
_cell.angle_beta   90.00
_cell.angle_gamma   90.00
#
_symmetry.space_group_name_H-M   'P 1'
#
loop_
_entity.id
_entity.type
_entity.pdbx_description
1 polymer ?
#
loop_
_entity_poly.entity_id
_entity_poly.type
_entity_poly.pdbx_seq_one_letter_code
_entity_poly.pdbx_strand_id
1 'polypeptide(L)'
;MSTASTHHKPVGTMELGDHLALIFDDDAERRSIMAAYARDGVRAGHKVIYISDAVPARDVLGWLLAAGDDAGSGTDYEMVDLTDAMNAGHFVVRTAEETFLASGRFDPSGSIELMATEIDLALVQGYQGVRIAGEARFSLRRWPGTEQFGDFERMLDEVFMTTDLKAMAICQFDRRWFDEVRLAEVEASHMGRVRVDDYYDDGSLRITPIFSPPGAELAGVIDGSTRRAAETVLASITTRTGLLCLDLGGVTGCDADGLRLLTGAGRPDRGEGRGLLLRDVPPALHARLHAEGLVDVPGVSIEHLAR
;
A
#
# COMPACT_ATOMS: atom_id res chain seq x y z
N MET A 1 2.17 -13.77 -27.11
CA MET A 1 1.51 -13.35 -25.86
C MET A 1 2.59 -12.78 -24.96
N SER A 2 2.74 -11.46 -24.99
CA SER A 2 3.72 -10.78 -24.14
C SER A 2 3.14 -10.77 -22.74
N THR A 3 3.78 -11.45 -21.80
CA THR A 3 3.51 -11.26 -20.37
C THR A 3 3.92 -9.83 -20.06
N ALA A 4 2.96 -8.90 -20.05
CA ALA A 4 3.21 -7.56 -19.52
C ALA A 4 3.71 -7.76 -18.09
N SER A 5 4.96 -7.39 -17.85
CA SER A 5 5.53 -7.31 -16.51
C SER A 5 4.61 -6.40 -15.70
N THR A 6 3.88 -6.93 -14.72
CA THR A 6 3.01 -6.13 -13.85
C THR A 6 3.87 -5.08 -13.14
N HIS A 7 3.77 -3.83 -13.58
CA HIS A 7 4.54 -2.73 -12.99
C HIS A 7 3.97 -2.43 -11.60
N HIS A 8 4.81 -2.44 -10.57
CA HIS A 8 4.40 -2.05 -9.22
C HIS A 8 4.92 -0.63 -8.92
N LYS A 9 4.03 0.29 -8.53
CA LYS A 9 4.35 1.69 -8.22
C LYS A 9 4.05 1.99 -6.74
N PRO A 10 4.99 2.53 -5.95
CA PRO A 10 4.71 3.05 -4.61
C PRO A 10 3.64 4.14 -4.66
N VAL A 11 2.70 4.12 -3.71
CA VAL A 11 1.56 5.05 -3.68
C VAL A 11 1.97 6.53 -3.63
N GLY A 12 3.03 6.87 -2.91
CA GLY A 12 3.55 8.23 -2.79
C GLY A 12 4.24 8.73 -4.07
N THR A 13 4.55 7.84 -5.01
CA THR A 13 5.13 8.18 -6.32
C THR A 13 4.11 8.22 -7.44
N MET A 14 2.85 7.89 -7.16
CA MET A 14 1.79 7.94 -8.15
C MET A 14 1.54 9.38 -8.64
N GLU A 15 1.15 9.52 -9.89
CA GLU A 15 1.01 10.77 -10.63
C GLU A 15 -0.39 10.90 -11.23
N LEU A 16 -0.83 12.13 -11.54
CA LEU A 16 -2.05 12.34 -12.31
C LEU A 16 -1.92 11.62 -13.66
N GLY A 17 -2.95 10.86 -14.03
CA GLY A 17 -2.91 9.92 -15.15
C GLY A 17 -2.83 8.46 -14.75
N ASP A 18 -2.38 8.16 -13.53
CA ASP A 18 -2.29 6.77 -13.08
C ASP A 18 -3.67 6.16 -12.85
N HIS A 19 -3.88 4.96 -13.37
CA HIS A 19 -4.96 4.05 -13.02
C HIS A 19 -4.38 2.70 -12.59
N LEU A 20 -4.27 2.50 -11.26
CA LEU A 20 -3.57 1.34 -10.68
C LEU A 20 -4.50 0.46 -9.84
N ALA A 21 -4.27 -0.84 -9.89
CA ALA A 21 -4.98 -1.80 -9.05
C ALA A 21 -4.28 -1.96 -7.70
N LEU A 22 -5.02 -1.87 -6.60
CA LEU A 22 -4.60 -2.37 -5.30
C LEU A 22 -5.20 -3.76 -5.08
N ILE A 23 -4.39 -4.80 -5.24
CA ILE A 23 -4.80 -6.18 -4.92
C ILE A 23 -4.20 -6.53 -3.56
N PHE A 24 -5.05 -6.72 -2.55
CA PHE A 24 -4.63 -6.91 -1.16
C PHE A 24 -5.31 -8.14 -0.54
N ASP A 25 -4.64 -8.78 0.42
CA ASP A 25 -5.23 -9.77 1.34
C ASP A 25 -5.10 -9.37 2.83
N ASP A 26 -4.31 -8.33 3.12
CA ASP A 26 -4.15 -7.76 4.45
C ASP A 26 -4.84 -6.38 4.55
N ASP A 27 -5.70 -6.23 5.56
CA ASP A 27 -6.41 -4.96 5.78
C ASP A 27 -5.47 -3.85 6.29
N ALA A 28 -4.44 -4.15 7.09
CA ALA A 28 -3.51 -3.14 7.56
C ALA A 28 -2.67 -2.55 6.42
N GLU A 29 -2.24 -3.39 5.46
CA GLU A 29 -1.58 -2.93 4.23
C GLU A 29 -2.49 -1.98 3.46
N ARG A 30 -3.72 -2.41 3.13
CA ARG A 30 -4.69 -1.58 2.41
C ARG A 30 -4.86 -0.22 3.08
N ARG A 31 -5.02 -0.23 4.41
CA ARG A 31 -5.28 0.99 5.18
C ARG A 31 -4.08 1.93 5.17
N SER A 32 -2.86 1.39 5.27
CA SER A 32 -1.62 2.17 5.15
C SER A 32 -1.53 2.87 3.79
N ILE A 33 -1.73 2.13 2.70
CA ILE A 33 -1.70 2.67 1.33
C ILE A 33 -2.77 3.76 1.13
N MET A 34 -4.01 3.49 1.53
CA MET A 34 -5.11 4.45 1.36
C MET A 34 -4.93 5.70 2.23
N ALA A 35 -4.33 5.57 3.41
CA ALA A 35 -4.06 6.71 4.28
C ALA A 35 -2.94 7.60 3.71
N ALA A 36 -1.88 7.01 3.15
CA ALA A 36 -0.85 7.75 2.41
C ALA A 36 -1.45 8.45 1.18
N TYR A 37 -2.21 7.72 0.37
CA TYR A 37 -2.87 8.25 -0.83
C TYR A 37 -3.75 9.49 -0.55
N ALA A 38 -4.54 9.43 0.52
CA ALA A 38 -5.41 10.54 0.92
C ALA A 38 -4.62 11.74 1.46
N ARG A 39 -3.64 11.52 2.35
CA ARG A 39 -2.82 12.59 2.92
C ARG A 39 -1.98 13.30 1.84
N ASP A 40 -1.42 12.53 0.91
CA ASP A 40 -0.64 13.07 -0.20
C ASP A 40 -1.51 13.87 -1.17
N GLY A 41 -2.74 13.41 -1.43
CA GLY A 41 -3.71 14.16 -2.21
C GLY A 41 -4.04 15.51 -1.60
N VAL A 42 -4.37 15.54 -0.32
CA VAL A 42 -4.67 16.79 0.40
C VAL A 42 -3.43 17.71 0.42
N ARG A 43 -2.23 17.16 0.68
CA ARG A 43 -0.98 17.94 0.67
C ARG A 43 -0.67 18.55 -0.70
N ALA A 44 -0.98 17.83 -1.78
CA ALA A 44 -0.82 18.30 -3.15
C ALA A 44 -1.93 19.28 -3.60
N GLY A 45 -2.90 19.60 -2.74
CA GLY A 45 -4.04 20.44 -3.10
C GLY A 45 -5.00 19.75 -4.08
N HIS A 46 -5.09 18.42 -4.03
CA HIS A 46 -6.03 17.62 -4.81
C HIS A 46 -7.30 17.36 -3.99
N LYS A 47 -8.44 17.21 -4.69
CA LYS A 47 -9.67 16.66 -4.08
C LYS A 47 -9.54 15.15 -4.00
N VAL A 48 -9.75 14.57 -2.83
CA VAL A 48 -9.70 13.11 -2.62
C VAL A 48 -11.12 12.57 -2.47
N ILE A 49 -11.49 11.63 -3.34
CA ILE A 49 -12.80 10.98 -3.34
C ILE A 49 -12.59 9.49 -3.08
N TYR A 50 -13.06 9.00 -1.94
CA TYR A 50 -13.04 7.58 -1.59
C TYR A 50 -14.44 6.99 -1.72
N ILE A 51 -14.60 6.00 -2.58
CA ILE A 51 -15.83 5.27 -2.81
C ILE A 51 -15.70 3.92 -2.11
N SER A 52 -16.29 3.82 -0.93
CA SER A 52 -16.38 2.58 -0.16
C SER A 52 -17.46 1.66 -0.71
N ASP A 53 -17.34 0.35 -0.51
CA ASP A 53 -18.36 -0.61 -0.94
C ASP A 53 -19.67 -0.42 -0.16
N ALA A 54 -19.60 -0.37 1.18
CA ALA A 54 -20.72 -0.03 2.06
C ALA A 54 -20.30 0.58 3.40
N VAL A 55 -19.01 0.91 3.56
CA VAL A 55 -18.48 1.38 4.86
C VAL A 55 -18.77 2.87 5.00
N PRO A 56 -19.50 3.31 6.05
CA PRO A 56 -19.81 4.73 6.21
C PRO A 56 -18.56 5.59 6.36
N ALA A 57 -18.68 6.86 5.95
CA ALA A 57 -17.59 7.84 5.98
C ALA A 57 -16.84 7.94 7.32
N ARG A 58 -17.58 7.91 8.43
CA ARG A 58 -17.02 7.95 9.79
C ARG A 58 -16.07 6.78 10.05
N ASP A 59 -16.46 5.59 9.63
CA ASP A 59 -15.68 4.39 9.89
C ASP A 59 -14.46 4.34 8.97
N VAL A 60 -14.60 4.75 7.70
CA VAL A 60 -13.48 4.98 6.77
C VAL A 60 -12.44 5.92 7.35
N LEU A 61 -12.85 7.10 7.81
CA LEU A 61 -11.97 8.05 8.46
C LEU A 61 -11.28 7.42 9.68
N GLY A 62 -12.04 6.72 10.54
CA GLY A 62 -11.52 6.12 11.76
C GLY A 62 -10.35 5.15 11.53
N TRP A 63 -10.42 4.29 10.50
CA TRP A 63 -9.32 3.37 10.21
C TRP A 63 -8.16 3.97 9.42
N LEU A 64 -8.40 5.02 8.61
CA LEU A 64 -7.33 5.76 7.94
C LEU A 64 -6.47 6.58 8.93
N LEU A 65 -7.12 7.14 9.96
CA LEU A 65 -6.42 7.82 11.05
C LEU A 65 -5.54 6.84 11.83
N ALA A 66 -6.11 5.71 12.28
CA ALA A 66 -5.36 4.70 13.02
C ALA A 66 -4.16 4.12 12.26
N ALA A 67 -4.24 3.99 10.94
CA ALA A 67 -3.13 3.51 10.11
C ALA A 67 -1.98 4.52 9.97
N GLY A 68 -2.23 5.81 10.18
CA GLY A 68 -1.19 6.84 10.13
C GLY A 68 -0.27 6.85 11.36
N ASP A 69 -0.78 6.40 12.50
CA ASP A 69 -0.02 6.39 13.76
C ASP A 69 1.02 5.26 13.84
N ASP A 70 0.82 4.19 13.04
CA ASP A 70 1.69 2.99 13.03
C ASP A 70 2.85 3.08 12.01
N ALA A 71 2.77 3.98 11.02
CA ALA A 71 3.82 4.18 10.03
C ALA A 71 4.88 5.15 10.59
N GLY A 72 5.94 4.58 11.19
CA GLY A 72 7.04 5.33 11.82
C GLY A 72 7.45 6.59 11.06
N SER A 73 7.18 7.75 11.68
CA SER A 73 7.39 9.08 11.12
C SER A 73 8.87 9.45 11.10
N GLY A 74 9.60 8.95 10.09
CA GLY A 74 10.86 9.54 9.69
C GLY A 74 10.61 10.77 8.80
N THR A 75 10.17 11.90 9.37
CA THR A 75 10.42 13.30 8.92
C THR A 75 9.43 14.28 9.59
N ASP A 76 9.94 15.47 9.97
CA ASP A 76 9.26 16.61 10.60
C ASP A 76 8.17 17.29 9.72
N TYR A 77 7.40 16.54 8.93
CA TYR A 77 6.30 17.12 8.16
C TYR A 77 5.03 17.19 8.99
N GLU A 78 4.36 18.34 8.91
CA GLU A 78 3.02 18.56 9.46
C GLU A 78 2.09 17.47 8.90
N MET A 79 1.66 16.55 9.77
CA MET A 79 0.75 15.49 9.36
C MET A 79 -0.59 16.11 8.97
N VAL A 80 -1.02 15.87 7.74
CA VAL A 80 -2.35 16.24 7.28
C VAL A 80 -3.39 15.53 8.14
N ASP A 81 -4.24 16.33 8.82
CA ASP A 81 -5.42 15.81 9.52
C ASP A 81 -6.55 15.55 8.51
N LEU A 82 -6.88 14.28 8.32
CA LEU A 82 -7.95 13.87 7.42
C LEU A 82 -9.34 14.28 7.93
N THR A 83 -9.50 14.52 9.23
CA THR A 83 -10.74 15.04 9.83
C THR A 83 -10.99 16.46 9.35
N ASP A 84 -9.97 17.32 9.45
CA ASP A 84 -10.05 18.70 8.97
C ASP A 84 -10.20 18.76 7.45
N ALA A 85 -9.48 17.89 6.73
CA ALA A 85 -9.64 17.75 5.29
C ALA A 85 -11.07 17.34 4.91
N MET A 86 -11.73 16.47 5.67
CA MET A 86 -13.14 16.12 5.45
C MET A 86 -14.09 17.28 5.74
N ASN A 87 -13.87 18.00 6.83
CA ASN A 87 -14.67 19.17 7.19
C ASN A 87 -14.56 20.28 6.15
N ALA A 88 -13.37 20.46 5.56
CA ALA A 88 -13.10 21.40 4.48
C ALA A 88 -13.55 20.92 3.09
N GLY A 89 -13.96 19.64 2.95
CA GLY A 89 -14.36 19.04 1.68
C GLY A 89 -13.21 18.64 0.75
N HIS A 90 -11.96 18.71 1.24
CA HIS A 90 -10.77 18.22 0.53
C HIS A 90 -10.73 16.70 0.45
N PHE A 91 -11.28 16.01 1.45
CA PHE A 91 -11.46 14.57 1.47
C PHE A 91 -12.94 14.23 1.61
N VAL A 92 -13.48 13.39 0.73
CA VAL A 92 -14.89 12.99 0.75
C VAL A 92 -14.97 11.48 0.64
N VAL A 93 -15.79 10.89 1.50
CA VAL A 93 -16.16 9.48 1.41
C VAL A 93 -17.62 9.36 0.95
N ARG A 94 -17.84 8.47 -0.02
CA ARG A 94 -19.16 8.05 -0.50
C ARG A 94 -19.23 6.53 -0.49
N THR A 95 -20.43 5.99 -0.53
CA THR A 95 -20.65 4.56 -0.79
C THR A 95 -20.82 4.30 -2.28
N ALA A 96 -20.59 3.06 -2.69
CA ALA A 96 -20.87 2.57 -4.04
C ALA A 96 -22.37 2.71 -4.36
N GLU A 97 -23.24 2.58 -3.36
CA GLU A 97 -24.67 2.79 -3.54
C GLU A 97 -25.00 4.25 -3.88
N GLU A 98 -24.43 5.20 -3.11
CA GLU A 98 -24.59 6.65 -3.34
C GLU A 98 -24.00 7.12 -4.68
N THR A 99 -22.98 6.43 -5.18
CA THR A 99 -22.20 6.85 -6.36
C THR A 99 -22.60 6.08 -7.61
N PHE A 100 -22.37 4.77 -7.60
CA PHE A 100 -22.52 3.89 -8.77
C PHE A 100 -23.95 3.38 -8.98
N LEU A 101 -24.81 3.43 -7.95
CA LEU A 101 -26.19 2.94 -8.01
C LEU A 101 -27.25 4.02 -7.76
N ALA A 102 -26.90 5.30 -7.82
CA ALA A 102 -27.86 6.38 -7.60
C ALA A 102 -29.09 6.32 -8.52
N SER A 103 -28.94 5.72 -9.72
CA SER A 103 -30.02 5.50 -10.70
C SER A 103 -30.79 4.17 -10.51
N GLY A 104 -30.45 3.38 -9.49
CA GLY A 104 -31.02 2.05 -9.21
C GLY A 104 -30.36 0.89 -9.98
N ARG A 105 -29.34 1.17 -10.80
CA ARG A 105 -28.52 0.17 -11.50
C ARG A 105 -27.11 0.70 -11.71
N PHE A 106 -26.15 -0.20 -11.88
CA PHE A 106 -24.81 0.17 -12.30
C PHE A 106 -24.79 0.44 -13.80
N ASP A 107 -24.31 1.62 -14.17
CA ASP A 107 -24.14 2.07 -15.54
C ASP A 107 -22.69 2.54 -15.73
N PRO A 108 -21.83 1.76 -16.41
CA PRO A 108 -20.45 2.15 -16.66
C PRO A 108 -20.31 3.52 -17.33
N SER A 109 -21.12 3.81 -18.36
CA SER A 109 -21.01 5.06 -19.11
C SER A 109 -21.41 6.26 -18.25
N GLY A 110 -22.54 6.15 -17.56
CA GLY A 110 -22.97 7.19 -16.61
C GLY A 110 -21.99 7.39 -15.45
N SER A 111 -21.32 6.32 -14.99
CA SER A 111 -20.31 6.42 -13.93
C SER A 111 -19.07 7.20 -14.38
N ILE A 112 -18.62 6.99 -15.63
CA ILE A 112 -17.51 7.75 -16.22
C ILE A 112 -17.89 9.22 -16.43
N GLU A 113 -19.10 9.50 -16.90
CA GLU A 113 -19.60 10.89 -17.06
C GLU A 113 -19.69 11.63 -15.72
N LEU A 114 -20.16 10.94 -14.67
CA LEU A 114 -20.20 11.48 -13.31
C LEU A 114 -18.79 11.79 -12.80
N MET A 115 -17.84 10.88 -13.06
CA MET A 115 -16.45 11.07 -12.67
C MET A 115 -15.83 12.28 -13.38
N ALA A 116 -16.04 12.43 -14.69
CA ALA A 116 -15.60 13.61 -15.44
C ALA A 116 -16.20 14.91 -14.88
N THR A 117 -17.49 14.89 -14.54
CA THR A 117 -18.17 16.04 -13.92
C THR A 117 -17.57 16.41 -12.55
N GLU A 118 -17.24 15.43 -11.71
CA GLU A 118 -16.58 15.68 -10.42
C GLU A 118 -15.17 16.23 -10.58
N ILE A 119 -14.44 15.79 -11.61
CA ILE A 119 -13.12 16.32 -11.95
C ILE A 119 -13.23 17.80 -12.35
N ASP A 120 -14.12 18.13 -13.29
CA ASP A 120 -14.35 19.51 -13.73
C ASP A 120 -14.78 20.42 -12.56
N LEU A 121 -15.68 19.93 -11.71
CA LEU A 121 -16.14 20.67 -10.53
C LEU A 121 -14.99 20.94 -9.55
N ALA A 122 -14.13 19.95 -9.29
CA ALA A 122 -12.97 20.14 -8.42
C ALA A 122 -12.01 21.19 -8.97
N LEU A 123 -11.76 21.19 -10.27
CA LEU A 123 -10.91 22.22 -10.89
C LEU A 123 -11.53 23.62 -10.77
N VAL A 124 -12.85 23.75 -10.97
CA VAL A 124 -13.58 25.02 -10.75
C VAL A 124 -13.52 25.46 -9.29
N GLN A 125 -13.49 24.52 -8.34
CA GLN A 125 -13.30 24.78 -6.91
C GLN A 125 -11.86 25.18 -6.54
N GLY A 126 -10.93 25.13 -7.48
CA GLY A 126 -9.53 25.55 -7.31
C GLY A 126 -8.56 24.41 -6.94
N TYR A 127 -9.01 23.16 -6.93
CA TYR A 127 -8.12 22.01 -6.75
C TYR A 127 -7.16 21.85 -7.92
N GLN A 128 -5.95 21.37 -7.64
CA GLN A 128 -4.92 21.14 -8.66
C GLN A 128 -5.09 19.80 -9.41
N GLY A 129 -5.94 18.91 -8.89
CA GLY A 129 -6.29 17.63 -9.48
C GLY A 129 -7.25 16.83 -8.59
N VAL A 130 -7.61 15.62 -9.03
CA VAL A 130 -8.51 14.72 -8.29
C VAL A 130 -7.87 13.35 -8.09
N ARG A 131 -8.00 12.82 -6.88
CA ARG A 131 -7.60 11.45 -6.53
C ARG A 131 -8.82 10.64 -6.19
N ILE A 132 -9.04 9.54 -6.91
CA ILE A 132 -10.18 8.64 -6.69
C ILE A 132 -9.68 7.32 -6.15
N ALA A 133 -10.36 6.76 -5.16
CA ALA A 133 -10.11 5.40 -4.67
C ALA A 133 -11.44 4.66 -4.58
N GLY A 134 -11.60 3.54 -5.29
CA GLY A 134 -12.85 2.78 -5.35
C GLY A 134 -12.70 1.35 -4.86
N GLU A 135 -13.54 0.91 -3.91
CA GLU A 135 -13.61 -0.49 -3.50
C GLU A 135 -14.42 -1.30 -4.53
N ALA A 136 -13.79 -2.24 -5.24
CA ALA A 136 -14.45 -2.99 -6.31
C ALA A 136 -15.42 -4.07 -5.82
N ARG A 137 -15.48 -4.34 -4.51
CA ARG A 137 -16.29 -5.44 -3.93
C ARG A 137 -17.79 -5.32 -4.24
N PHE A 138 -18.30 -4.11 -4.49
CA PHE A 138 -19.70 -3.91 -4.89
C PHE A 138 -20.05 -4.66 -6.17
N SER A 139 -19.09 -4.87 -7.08
CA SER A 139 -19.27 -5.61 -8.33
C SER A 139 -19.66 -7.08 -8.11
N LEU A 140 -19.42 -7.62 -6.91
CA LEU A 140 -19.77 -8.98 -6.53
C LEU A 140 -21.18 -9.09 -5.92
N ARG A 141 -21.86 -7.97 -5.65
CA ARG A 141 -23.18 -7.95 -4.98
C ARG A 141 -24.35 -8.34 -5.87
N ARG A 142 -24.11 -8.60 -7.16
CA ARG A 142 -25.14 -8.96 -8.16
C ARG A 142 -26.26 -7.92 -8.27
N TRP A 143 -25.93 -6.65 -8.02
CA TRP A 143 -26.84 -5.54 -8.30
C TRP A 143 -27.02 -5.39 -9.82
N PRO A 144 -28.19 -4.90 -10.30
CA PRO A 144 -28.42 -4.76 -11.73
C PRO A 144 -27.30 -3.94 -12.41
N GLY A 145 -26.68 -4.46 -13.46
CA GLY A 145 -25.60 -3.79 -14.19
C GLY A 145 -24.18 -4.18 -13.76
N THR A 146 -24.00 -4.77 -12.57
CA THR A 146 -22.65 -5.11 -12.06
C THR A 146 -21.90 -6.14 -12.92
N GLU A 147 -22.60 -6.89 -13.76
CA GLU A 147 -21.99 -7.75 -14.78
C GLU A 147 -21.10 -6.98 -15.78
N GLN A 148 -21.34 -5.67 -15.94
CA GLN A 148 -20.59 -4.78 -16.84
C GLN A 148 -19.38 -4.13 -16.18
N PHE A 149 -19.01 -4.54 -14.96
CA PHE A 149 -17.86 -3.97 -14.24
C PHE A 149 -16.53 -4.07 -15.01
N GLY A 150 -16.32 -5.14 -15.79
CA GLY A 150 -15.13 -5.25 -16.63
C GLY A 150 -15.08 -4.20 -17.76
N ASP A 151 -16.23 -3.75 -18.26
CA ASP A 151 -16.29 -2.67 -19.24
C ASP A 151 -15.96 -1.33 -18.59
N PHE A 152 -16.46 -1.10 -17.37
CA PHE A 152 -16.13 0.08 -16.58
C PHE A 152 -14.62 0.23 -16.34
N GLU A 153 -13.94 -0.84 -15.91
CA GLU A 153 -12.48 -0.81 -15.66
C GLU A 153 -11.68 -0.46 -16.93
N ARG A 154 -12.06 -1.03 -18.09
CA ARG A 154 -11.41 -0.69 -19.37
C ARG A 154 -11.67 0.76 -19.78
N MET A 155 -12.90 1.25 -19.57
CA MET A 155 -13.24 2.65 -19.86
C MET A 155 -12.47 3.61 -18.96
N LEU A 156 -12.24 3.27 -17.68
CA LEU A 156 -11.39 4.07 -16.79
C LEU A 156 -9.98 4.17 -17.34
N ASP A 157 -9.37 3.05 -17.70
CA ASP A 157 -8.01 3.01 -18.24
C ASP A 157 -7.88 3.91 -19.49
N GLU A 158 -8.82 3.81 -20.43
CA GLU A 158 -8.87 4.66 -21.63
C GLU A 158 -8.98 6.16 -21.30
N VAL A 159 -9.77 6.53 -20.28
CA VAL A 159 -9.94 7.93 -19.86
C VAL A 159 -8.67 8.48 -19.20
N PHE A 160 -8.04 7.71 -18.32
CA PHE A 160 -6.83 8.13 -17.61
C PHE A 160 -5.57 8.17 -18.50
N MET A 161 -5.59 7.50 -19.66
CA MET A 161 -4.54 7.61 -20.69
C MET A 161 -4.63 8.87 -21.57
N THR A 162 -5.67 9.70 -21.44
CA THR A 162 -5.83 10.90 -22.30
C THR A 162 -4.91 12.06 -21.88
N THR A 163 -4.64 12.99 -22.80
CA THR A 163 -3.66 14.09 -22.61
C THR A 163 -4.03 15.15 -21.56
N ASP A 164 -5.23 15.09 -20.97
CA ASP A 164 -5.68 16.03 -19.94
C ASP A 164 -5.67 15.36 -18.55
N LEU A 165 -4.46 15.09 -18.06
CA LEU A 165 -4.17 14.35 -16.83
C LEU A 165 -4.55 15.17 -15.58
N LYS A 166 -5.84 15.26 -15.28
CA LYS A 166 -6.38 16.00 -14.11
C LYS A 166 -6.79 15.12 -12.96
N ALA A 167 -6.73 13.81 -13.13
CA ALA A 167 -7.11 12.85 -12.12
C ALA A 167 -6.23 11.59 -12.15
N MET A 168 -6.29 10.84 -11.06
CA MET A 168 -5.69 9.52 -10.90
C MET A 168 -6.62 8.64 -10.06
N ALA A 169 -6.52 7.33 -10.22
CA ALA A 169 -7.40 6.38 -9.56
C ALA A 169 -6.67 5.14 -9.02
N ILE A 170 -7.17 4.66 -7.89
CA ILE A 170 -6.89 3.33 -7.37
C ILE A 170 -8.19 2.52 -7.31
N CYS A 171 -8.23 1.38 -8.01
CA CYS A 171 -9.29 0.39 -7.84
C CYS A 171 -8.81 -0.70 -6.86
N GLN A 172 -9.58 -0.97 -5.81
CA GLN A 172 -9.20 -1.84 -4.71
C GLN A 172 -9.91 -3.20 -4.82
N PHE A 173 -9.12 -4.27 -4.83
CA PHE A 173 -9.57 -5.66 -4.99
C PHE A 173 -9.10 -6.52 -3.82
N ASP A 174 -10.06 -7.02 -3.05
CA ASP A 174 -9.79 -7.90 -1.92
C ASP A 174 -9.64 -9.35 -2.40
N ARG A 175 -8.41 -9.87 -2.40
CA ARG A 175 -8.09 -11.22 -2.89
C ARG A 175 -8.84 -12.33 -2.14
N ARG A 176 -9.40 -12.04 -0.96
CA ARG A 176 -10.26 -12.98 -0.21
C ARG A 176 -11.64 -13.17 -0.86
N TRP A 177 -12.04 -12.29 -1.78
CA TRP A 177 -13.35 -12.30 -2.47
C TRP A 177 -13.26 -12.45 -3.98
N PHE A 178 -12.13 -12.09 -4.59
CA PHE A 178 -11.90 -12.17 -6.03
C PHE A 178 -11.08 -13.41 -6.38
N ASP A 179 -11.57 -14.23 -7.32
CA ASP A 179 -10.83 -15.40 -7.81
C ASP A 179 -9.69 -15.01 -8.77
N GLU A 180 -8.78 -15.97 -9.04
CA GLU A 180 -7.59 -15.74 -9.87
C GLU A 180 -7.91 -15.31 -11.30
N VAL A 181 -9.02 -15.80 -11.88
CA VAL A 181 -9.44 -15.43 -13.24
C VAL A 181 -9.82 -13.97 -13.27
N ARG A 182 -10.63 -13.52 -12.30
CA ARG A 182 -11.05 -12.14 -12.18
C ARG A 182 -9.89 -11.20 -11.87
N LEU A 183 -8.95 -11.63 -11.03
CA LEU A 183 -7.74 -10.84 -10.74
C LEU A 183 -6.85 -10.69 -11.98
N ALA A 184 -6.72 -11.73 -12.81
CA ALA A 184 -5.99 -11.62 -14.07
C ALA A 184 -6.66 -10.65 -15.06
N GLU A 185 -8.00 -10.60 -15.12
CA GLU A 185 -8.74 -9.60 -15.91
C GLU A 185 -8.49 -8.18 -15.41
N VAL A 186 -8.48 -7.98 -14.08
CA VAL A 186 -8.17 -6.70 -13.44
C VAL A 186 -6.77 -6.26 -13.84
N GLU A 187 -5.77 -7.12 -13.70
CA GLU A 187 -4.39 -6.78 -14.08
C GLU A 187 -4.25 -6.41 -15.56
N ALA A 188 -4.99 -7.06 -16.45
CA ALA A 188 -4.98 -6.75 -17.87
C ALA A 188 -5.67 -5.43 -18.22
N SER A 189 -6.46 -4.86 -17.29
CA SER A 189 -7.25 -3.63 -17.49
C SER A 189 -6.69 -2.42 -16.73
N HIS A 190 -5.51 -2.54 -16.10
CA HIS A 190 -4.85 -1.47 -15.36
C HIS A 190 -3.43 -1.27 -15.84
N MET A 191 -2.89 -0.06 -15.66
CA MET A 191 -1.52 0.29 -16.03
C MET A 191 -0.47 -0.39 -15.13
N GLY A 192 -0.89 -0.92 -13.99
CA GLY A 192 -0.03 -1.61 -13.04
C GLY A 192 -0.73 -1.83 -11.69
N ARG A 193 0.06 -2.22 -10.69
CA ARG A 193 -0.38 -2.34 -9.31
C ARG A 193 0.22 -1.22 -8.46
N VAL A 194 -0.57 -0.71 -7.53
CA VAL A 194 -0.05 0.16 -6.47
C VAL A 194 0.44 -0.70 -5.30
N ARG A 195 1.52 -0.28 -4.67
CA ARG A 195 2.05 -0.89 -3.44
C ARG A 195 2.29 0.17 -2.36
N VAL A 196 2.53 -0.29 -1.14
CA VAL A 196 2.96 0.56 -0.03
C VAL A 196 4.29 1.26 -0.35
N ASP A 197 4.46 2.46 0.20
CA ASP A 197 5.73 3.17 0.15
C ASP A 197 6.82 2.45 0.94
N ASP A 198 8.05 2.58 0.47
CA ASP A 198 9.21 2.06 1.18
C ASP A 198 9.51 2.92 2.40
N TYR A 199 9.95 2.29 3.49
CA TYR A 199 10.59 3.03 4.56
C TYR A 199 11.89 3.69 4.09
N TYR A 200 12.58 3.04 3.14
CA TYR A 200 13.83 3.51 2.57
C TYR A 200 14.11 2.84 1.22
N ASP A 201 14.61 3.60 0.25
CA ASP A 201 15.19 3.09 -0.99
C ASP A 201 16.26 4.08 -1.49
N ASP A 202 17.52 3.63 -1.60
CA ASP A 202 18.63 4.37 -2.23
C ASP A 202 19.16 3.69 -3.50
N GLY A 203 18.45 2.67 -3.98
CA GLY A 203 18.85 1.80 -5.09
C GLY A 203 19.85 0.70 -4.71
N SER A 204 20.52 0.78 -3.56
CA SER A 204 21.42 -0.26 -3.03
C SER A 204 20.75 -1.11 -1.95
N LEU A 205 19.92 -0.48 -1.11
CA LEU A 205 19.08 -1.12 -0.10
C LEU A 205 17.67 -0.55 -0.20
N ARG A 206 16.69 -1.44 -0.31
CA ARG A 206 15.27 -1.13 -0.13
C ARG A 206 14.74 -1.81 1.11
N ILE A 207 13.96 -1.07 1.90
CA ILE A 207 13.28 -1.56 3.09
C ILE A 207 11.79 -1.24 2.96
N THR A 208 10.96 -2.26 2.79
CA THR A 208 9.53 -2.13 2.54
C THR A 208 8.73 -2.67 3.72
N PRO A 209 7.65 -2.01 4.18
CA PRO A 209 6.79 -2.55 5.24
C PRO A 209 6.17 -3.90 4.87
N ILE A 210 6.09 -4.81 5.84
CA ILE A 210 5.24 -6.01 5.76
C ILE A 210 4.24 -6.02 6.92
N PHE A 211 3.05 -6.55 6.67
CA PHE A 211 1.92 -6.43 7.60
C PHE A 211 1.53 -7.76 8.28
N SER A 212 1.93 -8.90 7.71
CA SER A 212 1.57 -10.23 8.21
C SER A 212 2.76 -11.23 8.20
N PRO A 213 3.43 -11.43 9.36
CA PRO A 213 3.37 -10.58 10.55
C PRO A 213 4.05 -9.21 10.33
N PRO A 214 3.78 -8.21 11.19
CA PRO A 214 4.33 -6.86 11.03
C PRO A 214 5.87 -6.82 11.03
N GLY A 215 6.44 -6.00 10.16
CA GLY A 215 7.88 -5.75 10.12
C GLY A 215 8.36 -5.14 8.80
N ALA A 216 9.49 -5.61 8.29
CA ALA A 216 10.04 -5.14 7.02
C ALA A 216 10.59 -6.25 6.13
N GLU A 217 10.41 -6.10 4.82
CA GLU A 217 11.18 -6.77 3.78
C GLU A 217 12.43 -5.96 3.48
N LEU A 218 13.59 -6.63 3.40
CA LEU A 218 14.86 -6.03 3.02
C LEU A 218 15.34 -6.62 1.69
N ALA A 219 15.65 -5.75 0.75
CA ALA A 219 16.20 -6.14 -0.55
C ALA A 219 17.47 -5.35 -0.89
N GLY A 220 18.49 -6.03 -1.42
CA GLY A 220 19.77 -5.43 -1.78
C GLY A 220 20.89 -5.71 -0.77
N VAL A 221 21.75 -4.74 -0.50
CA VAL A 221 23.00 -4.92 0.26
C VAL A 221 22.96 -4.20 1.61
N ILE A 222 23.33 -4.90 2.68
CA ILE A 222 23.46 -4.37 4.04
C ILE A 222 24.93 -4.38 4.46
N ASP A 223 25.63 -3.28 4.21
CA ASP A 223 27.05 -3.13 4.54
C ASP A 223 27.35 -1.76 5.19
N GLY A 224 28.61 -1.43 5.39
CA GLY A 224 29.03 -0.16 5.98
C GLY A 224 28.43 1.11 5.34
N SER A 225 27.97 1.05 4.08
CA SER A 225 27.33 2.17 3.38
C SER A 225 25.83 2.32 3.71
N THR A 226 25.09 1.20 3.83
CA THR A 226 23.63 1.19 4.01
C THR A 226 23.19 0.91 5.46
N ARG A 227 24.10 0.39 6.30
CA ARG A 227 23.79 -0.06 7.68
C ARG A 227 23.16 1.01 8.56
N ARG A 228 23.59 2.27 8.44
CA ARG A 228 23.01 3.37 9.25
C ARG A 228 21.55 3.62 8.91
N ALA A 229 21.20 3.57 7.62
CA ALA A 229 19.81 3.71 7.18
C ALA A 229 18.98 2.52 7.67
N ALA A 230 19.49 1.29 7.50
CA ALA A 230 18.86 0.09 8.02
C ALA A 230 18.63 0.15 9.54
N GLU A 231 19.63 0.57 10.32
CA GLU A 231 19.49 0.68 11.77
C GLU A 231 18.43 1.71 12.18
N THR A 232 18.39 2.85 11.47
CA THR A 232 17.42 3.92 11.73
C THR A 232 16.00 3.45 11.46
N VAL A 233 15.77 2.83 10.30
CA VAL A 233 14.46 2.29 9.91
C VAL A 233 14.02 1.16 10.83
N LEU A 234 14.88 0.17 11.09
CA LEU A 234 14.52 -0.95 11.95
C LEU A 234 14.26 -0.52 13.41
N ALA A 235 14.87 0.57 13.87
CA ALA A 235 14.59 1.14 15.18
C ALA A 235 13.25 1.91 15.24
N SER A 236 12.74 2.44 14.12
CA SER A 236 11.47 3.15 14.07
C SER A 236 10.25 2.24 13.95
N ILE A 237 10.43 0.98 13.55
CA ILE A 237 9.33 0.02 13.45
C ILE A 237 8.84 -0.37 14.84
N THR A 238 7.55 -0.14 15.09
CA THR A 238 6.89 -0.57 16.33
C THR A 238 5.88 -1.66 16.02
N THR A 239 5.76 -2.63 16.93
CA THR A 239 4.87 -3.79 16.75
C THR A 239 4.03 -3.98 18.00
N ARG A 240 2.71 -4.06 17.87
CA ARG A 240 1.79 -4.24 19.01
C ARG A 240 1.98 -5.57 19.74
N THR A 241 2.41 -6.61 19.03
CA THR A 241 2.61 -7.98 19.56
C THR A 241 4.01 -8.20 20.14
N GLY A 242 4.93 -7.26 19.94
CA GLY A 242 6.34 -7.43 20.25
C GLY A 242 7.11 -8.32 19.24
N LEU A 243 6.45 -8.89 18.23
CA LEU A 243 7.09 -9.66 17.17
C LEU A 243 7.41 -8.77 15.98
N LEU A 244 8.70 -8.64 15.65
CA LEU A 244 9.20 -8.01 14.43
C LEU A 244 9.58 -9.10 13.41
N CYS A 245 9.05 -9.00 12.20
CA CYS A 245 9.43 -9.88 11.09
C CYS A 245 10.39 -9.17 10.14
N LEU A 246 11.52 -9.81 9.82
CA LEU A 246 12.42 -9.37 8.77
C LEU A 246 12.40 -10.40 7.66
N ASP A 247 11.82 -10.05 6.52
CA ASP A 247 11.94 -10.84 5.31
C ASP A 247 13.26 -10.50 4.62
N LEU A 248 14.11 -11.51 4.45
CA LEU A 248 15.46 -11.37 3.92
C LEU A 248 15.61 -11.96 2.52
N GLY A 249 14.52 -12.39 1.87
CA GLY A 249 14.57 -13.06 0.57
C GLY A 249 15.23 -12.21 -0.53
N GLY A 250 15.08 -10.88 -0.44
CA GLY A 250 15.70 -9.93 -1.35
C GLY A 250 17.14 -9.55 -1.02
N VAL A 251 17.71 -9.98 0.11
CA VAL A 251 19.06 -9.59 0.53
C VAL A 251 20.11 -10.31 -0.32
N THR A 252 20.86 -9.55 -1.11
CA THR A 252 21.90 -10.06 -2.01
C THR A 252 23.31 -9.97 -1.40
N GLY A 253 23.50 -9.14 -0.38
CA GLY A 253 24.76 -8.99 0.35
C GLY A 253 24.54 -8.45 1.76
N CYS A 254 25.37 -8.89 2.70
CA CYS A 254 25.29 -8.42 4.09
C CYS A 254 26.64 -8.61 4.77
N ASP A 255 27.27 -7.65 5.42
CA ASP A 255 28.53 -7.88 6.14
C ASP A 255 28.30 -8.41 7.58
N ALA A 256 29.37 -8.70 8.34
CA ALA A 256 29.25 -9.26 9.70
C ALA A 256 28.50 -8.32 10.67
N ASP A 257 28.69 -7.01 10.53
CA ASP A 257 27.97 -6.03 11.35
C ASP A 257 26.50 -5.91 10.91
N GLY A 258 26.22 -6.05 9.62
CA GLY A 258 24.87 -6.18 9.08
C GLY A 258 24.14 -7.40 9.64
N LEU A 259 24.81 -8.55 9.74
CA LEU A 259 24.24 -9.75 10.35
C LEU A 259 23.89 -9.55 11.83
N ARG A 260 24.76 -8.86 12.58
CA ARG A 260 24.48 -8.48 13.98
C ARG A 260 23.31 -7.52 14.09
N LEU A 261 23.21 -6.54 13.18
CA LEU A 261 22.06 -5.64 13.11
C LEU A 261 20.76 -6.42 12.89
N LEU A 262 20.72 -7.29 11.88
CA LEU A 262 19.53 -8.08 11.53
C LEU A 262 19.07 -8.97 12.68
N THR A 263 20.00 -9.60 13.38
CA THR A 263 19.68 -10.46 14.54
C THR A 263 19.45 -9.69 15.84
N GLY A 264 19.78 -8.39 15.87
CA GLY A 264 19.79 -7.57 17.08
C GLY A 264 20.85 -8.01 18.10
N ALA A 265 21.84 -8.80 17.68
CA ALA A 265 22.94 -9.22 18.53
C ALA A 265 23.70 -8.00 19.06
N GLY A 266 23.90 -7.93 20.38
CA GLY A 266 24.55 -6.79 21.04
C GLY A 266 23.61 -5.66 21.47
N ARG A 267 22.28 -5.80 21.27
CA ARG A 267 21.28 -4.90 21.88
C ARG A 267 20.70 -5.53 23.15
N PRO A 268 21.20 -5.19 24.35
CA PRO A 268 20.72 -5.74 25.62
C PRO A 268 19.28 -5.32 25.98
N ASP A 269 18.70 -4.38 25.22
CA ASP A 269 17.45 -3.67 25.54
C ASP A 269 16.25 -4.12 24.70
N ARG A 270 16.31 -5.28 24.05
CA ARG A 270 15.09 -5.94 23.54
C ARG A 270 14.32 -6.46 24.76
N GLY A 271 13.56 -5.56 25.40
CA GLY A 271 12.80 -5.84 26.61
C GLY A 271 12.05 -7.18 26.55
N GLU A 272 11.88 -7.80 27.71
CA GLU A 272 11.23 -9.11 27.86
C GLU A 272 9.95 -9.19 27.02
N GLY A 273 9.86 -10.19 26.15
CA GLY A 273 8.69 -10.43 25.29
C GLY A 273 8.76 -9.89 23.85
N ARG A 274 9.89 -9.30 23.41
CA ARG A 274 10.10 -8.95 21.99
C ARG A 274 10.75 -10.09 21.20
N GLY A 275 10.06 -10.58 20.18
CA GLY A 275 10.54 -11.60 19.25
C GLY A 275 11.01 -11.01 17.93
N LEU A 276 11.96 -11.68 17.29
CA LEU A 276 12.43 -11.41 15.94
C LEU A 276 12.24 -12.67 15.10
N LEU A 277 11.49 -12.58 14.02
CA LEU A 277 11.37 -13.62 13.00
C LEU A 277 12.18 -13.24 11.77
N LEU A 278 13.07 -14.12 11.33
CA LEU A 278 13.76 -13.99 10.04
C LEU A 278 13.08 -14.92 9.04
N ARG A 279 12.47 -14.34 8.00
CA ARG A 279 11.77 -15.04 6.92
C ARG A 279 12.65 -15.09 5.67
N ASP A 280 12.47 -16.16 4.89
CA ASP A 280 13.08 -16.35 3.56
C ASP A 280 14.59 -16.08 3.51
N VAL A 281 15.29 -16.47 4.58
CA VAL A 281 16.73 -16.25 4.74
C VAL A 281 17.50 -16.96 3.60
N PRO A 282 18.22 -16.24 2.73
CA PRO A 282 18.96 -16.85 1.64
C PRO A 282 19.99 -17.87 2.16
N PRO A 283 20.22 -19.02 1.48
CA PRO A 283 21.12 -20.06 1.98
C PRO A 283 22.53 -19.57 2.33
N ALA A 284 23.07 -18.63 1.54
CA ALA A 284 24.38 -18.02 1.81
C ALA A 284 24.39 -17.17 3.09
N LEU A 285 23.28 -16.47 3.36
CA LEU A 285 23.12 -15.66 4.57
C LEU A 285 22.92 -16.56 5.80
N HIS A 286 22.13 -17.62 5.65
CA HIS A 286 21.91 -18.63 6.69
C HIS A 286 23.22 -19.29 7.13
N ALA A 287 24.07 -19.71 6.19
CA ALA A 287 25.37 -20.31 6.50
C ALA A 287 26.29 -19.35 7.29
N ARG A 288 26.21 -18.04 7.01
CA ARG A 288 27.00 -17.04 7.72
C ARG A 288 26.46 -16.71 9.11
N LEU A 289 25.14 -16.65 9.27
CA LEU A 289 24.51 -16.55 10.59
C LEU A 289 24.98 -17.71 11.49
N HIS A 290 25.04 -18.93 10.97
CA HIS A 290 25.58 -20.09 11.68
C HIS A 290 27.07 -19.94 12.01
N ALA A 291 27.90 -19.55 11.04
CA ALA A 291 29.34 -19.39 11.24
C ALA A 291 29.69 -18.31 12.29
N GLU A 292 28.86 -17.27 12.41
CA GLU A 292 29.02 -16.19 13.40
C GLU A 292 28.30 -16.47 14.73
N GLY A 293 27.63 -17.62 14.89
CA GLY A 293 26.92 -17.98 16.12
C GLY A 293 25.66 -17.13 16.39
N LEU A 294 25.06 -16.56 15.34
CA LEU A 294 23.95 -15.62 15.43
C LEU A 294 22.56 -16.30 15.30
N VAL A 295 22.53 -17.61 15.16
CA VAL A 295 21.28 -18.41 15.06
C VAL A 295 20.66 -18.74 16.42
N ASP A 296 21.46 -18.76 17.49
CA ASP A 296 21.03 -19.13 18.85
C ASP A 296 20.79 -17.90 19.73
N VAL A 297 20.64 -16.72 19.13
CA VAL A 297 20.39 -15.47 19.85
C VAL A 297 18.99 -15.55 20.49
N PRO A 298 18.85 -15.33 21.81
CA PRO A 298 17.55 -15.36 22.47
C PRO A 298 16.54 -14.41 21.81
N GLY A 299 15.33 -14.92 21.55
CA GLY A 299 14.25 -14.16 20.91
C GLY A 299 14.34 -14.09 19.38
N VAL A 300 15.32 -14.73 18.74
CA VAL A 300 15.42 -14.84 17.28
C VAL A 300 14.95 -16.20 16.81
N SER A 301 14.06 -16.22 15.83
CA SER A 301 13.56 -17.42 15.15
C SER A 301 13.79 -17.28 13.66
N ILE A 302 14.16 -18.38 12.99
CA ILE A 302 14.27 -18.43 11.53
C ILE A 302 13.10 -19.27 11.01
N GLU A 303 12.32 -18.71 10.08
CA GLU A 303 11.26 -19.45 9.39
C GLU A 303 11.89 -20.50 8.49
N HIS A 304 11.54 -21.76 8.74
CA HIS A 304 11.92 -22.86 7.87
C HIS A 304 10.76 -23.16 6.93
N LEU A 305 10.95 -22.95 5.63
CA LEU A 305 10.00 -23.45 4.63
C LEU A 305 9.86 -24.97 4.83
N ALA A 306 8.62 -25.41 5.05
CA ALA A 306 8.31 -26.84 5.10
C ALA A 306 8.76 -27.46 3.76
N ARG A 307 9.68 -28.42 3.85
CA ARG A 307 10.18 -29.18 2.69
C ARG A 307 9.11 -30.09 2.12
#